data_AF-A0A9W5APF2-F1
#
_entry.id   AF-A0A9W5APF2-F1
#
_cell.length_a   1.000
_cell.length_b   1.000
_cell.length_c   1.000
_cell.angle_alpha   90.00
_cell.angle_beta   90.00
_cell.angle_gamma   90.00
#
_symmetry.space_group_name_H-M   'P 1'
#
loop_
_entity.id
_entity.type
_entity.pdbx_description
1 polymer ?
#
loop_
_entity_poly.entity_id
_entity_poly.type
_entity_poly.pdbx_seq_one_letter_code
_entity_poly.pdbx_strand_id
1 'polypeptide(L)'
;MESINKFTERFNQIDDLFANSKIYKESEKSFNDGLKKYSINEQEKALSYADYKAKTLSSLLSMATEAALRVGLAYEQEVSETTKREAEVSIMEENVLKLKIDQNIGLNTLNLGKQQAINEALRKADIQASIEIKEKQLLGAHIANISENEKRKVLIKSANDNAIIKKGEHLNNYMKVLSDDASFTLNSAGIHEKVKENILEIGKNTLECDNITIPEFTPLDINLDAIENEASTPEPVFRIIVQLDIRKDELVSIYCMSVGLTQPTFEWNIESQIYSTQKIRHAFSAIGKKEIVCTITNGDKTYIQKETIYVK
;
A
#
# COMPACT_ATOMS: atom_id res chain seq x y z
N MET A 1 37.91 -46.81 2.31
CA MET A 1 38.78 -47.05 3.48
C MET A 1 38.07 -46.67 4.78
N GLU A 2 37.42 -45.50 4.84
CA GLU A 2 36.70 -45.04 6.04
C GLU A 2 35.46 -45.90 6.43
N SER A 3 34.67 -46.37 5.47
CA SER A 3 33.52 -47.26 5.73
C SER A 3 33.92 -48.61 6.30
N ILE A 4 35.03 -49.18 5.80
CA ILE A 4 35.60 -50.43 6.28
C ILE A 4 36.10 -50.27 7.71
N ASN A 5 36.76 -49.15 8.03
CA ASN A 5 37.24 -48.88 9.39
C ASN A 5 36.09 -48.75 10.38
N LYS A 6 35.02 -48.03 10.03
CA LYS A 6 33.80 -47.89 10.87
C LYS A 6 33.07 -49.22 11.05
N PHE A 7 33.01 -50.06 10.02
CA PHE A 7 32.46 -51.41 10.13
C PHE A 7 33.29 -52.26 11.09
N THR A 8 34.61 -52.29 10.93
CA THR A 8 35.53 -53.05 11.79
C THR A 8 35.42 -52.62 13.25
N GLU A 9 35.32 -51.32 13.52
CA GLU A 9 35.17 -50.78 14.87
C GLU A 9 33.86 -51.24 15.54
N ARG A 10 32.73 -51.16 14.81
CA ARG A 10 31.42 -51.65 15.28
C ARG A 10 31.42 -53.17 15.47
N PHE A 11 32.02 -53.89 14.53
CA PHE A 11 32.15 -55.34 14.59
C PHE A 11 32.92 -55.76 15.84
N ASN A 12 34.08 -55.16 16.10
CA ASN A 12 34.90 -55.48 17.27
C ASN A 12 34.15 -55.19 18.59
N GLN A 13 33.42 -54.08 18.67
CA GLN A 13 32.62 -53.76 19.86
C GLN A 13 31.50 -54.77 20.08
N ILE A 14 30.80 -55.18 19.02
CA ILE A 14 29.73 -56.17 19.10
C ILE A 14 30.28 -57.56 19.42
N ASP A 15 31.40 -57.96 18.82
CA ASP A 15 32.09 -59.22 19.09
C ASP A 15 32.55 -59.30 20.55
N ASP A 16 33.14 -58.22 21.08
CA ASP A 16 33.52 -58.12 22.50
C ASP A 16 32.31 -58.28 23.45
N LEU A 17 31.16 -57.67 23.11
CA LEU A 17 29.94 -57.80 23.90
C LEU A 17 29.39 -59.24 23.85
N PHE A 18 29.47 -59.91 22.70
CA PHE A 18 29.06 -61.29 22.53
C PHE A 18 29.97 -62.26 23.28
N ALA A 19 31.29 -62.12 23.16
CA ALA A 19 32.28 -62.93 23.87
C ALA A 19 32.16 -62.77 25.40
N ASN A 20 31.79 -61.58 25.86
CA ASN A 20 31.56 -61.31 27.28
C ASN A 20 30.14 -61.63 27.76
N SER A 21 29.24 -61.99 26.85
CA SER A 21 27.83 -62.25 27.18
C SER A 21 27.67 -63.40 28.16
N LYS A 22 26.68 -63.26 29.04
CA LYS A 22 26.33 -64.29 30.03
C LYS A 22 25.95 -65.61 29.34
N ILE A 23 25.21 -65.53 28.23
CA ILE A 23 24.75 -66.68 27.46
C ILE A 23 25.93 -67.48 26.91
N TYR A 24 26.97 -66.81 26.37
CA TYR A 24 28.16 -67.50 25.87
C TYR A 24 28.86 -68.28 26.99
N LYS A 25 29.13 -67.61 28.11
CA LYS A 25 29.79 -68.19 29.30
C LYS A 25 28.99 -69.35 29.90
N GLU A 26 27.66 -69.23 29.95
CA GLU A 26 26.78 -70.29 30.45
C GLU A 26 26.70 -71.48 29.49
N SER A 27 26.70 -71.25 28.17
CA SER A 27 26.71 -72.33 27.18
C SER A 27 28.00 -73.14 27.23
N GLU A 28 29.15 -72.48 27.40
CA GLU A 28 30.45 -73.14 27.50
C GLU A 28 30.54 -73.98 28.77
N LYS A 29 30.08 -73.43 29.90
CA LYS A 29 30.00 -74.16 31.16
C LYS A 29 29.09 -75.38 31.04
N SER A 30 27.92 -75.22 30.45
CA SER A 30 26.94 -76.30 30.28
C SER A 30 27.48 -77.43 29.38
N PHE A 31 28.19 -77.07 28.31
CA PHE A 31 28.82 -78.03 27.40
C PHE A 31 29.93 -78.83 28.11
N ASN A 32 30.81 -78.14 28.85
CA ASN A 32 31.88 -78.78 29.62
C ASN A 32 31.36 -79.69 30.73
N ASP A 33 30.30 -79.27 31.44
CA ASP A 33 29.66 -80.09 32.46
C ASP A 33 28.91 -81.29 31.87
N GLY A 34 28.40 -81.17 30.64
CA GLY A 34 27.84 -82.28 29.86
C GLY A 34 28.90 -83.30 29.47
N LEU A 35 30.05 -82.86 28.94
CA LEU A 35 31.16 -83.73 28.52
C LEU A 35 31.68 -84.64 29.63
N LYS A 36 31.68 -84.17 30.89
CA LYS A 36 32.12 -84.96 32.05
C LYS A 36 31.23 -86.19 32.32
N LYS A 37 29.99 -86.19 31.84
CA LYS A 37 29.01 -87.26 32.08
C LYS A 37 29.11 -88.39 31.05
N TYR A 38 29.89 -88.24 29.99
CA TYR A 38 30.05 -89.25 28.95
C TYR A 38 31.35 -90.06 29.14
N SER A 39 31.24 -91.39 29.04
CA SER A 39 32.35 -92.33 29.11
C SER A 39 33.09 -92.46 27.77
N ILE A 40 33.57 -91.35 27.23
CA ILE A 40 34.38 -91.25 26.00
C ILE A 40 35.83 -90.96 26.34
N ASN A 41 36.75 -91.34 25.44
CA ASN A 41 38.17 -91.14 25.66
C ASN A 41 38.55 -89.64 25.55
N GLU A 42 39.72 -89.27 26.05
CA GLU A 42 40.15 -87.86 26.09
C GLU A 42 40.32 -87.24 24.69
N GLN A 43 40.65 -88.03 23.66
CA GLN A 43 40.72 -87.55 22.28
C GLN A 43 39.33 -87.21 21.71
N GLU A 44 38.32 -88.05 21.98
CA GLU A 44 36.93 -87.81 21.56
C GLU A 44 36.33 -86.59 22.27
N LYS A 45 36.67 -86.37 23.55
CA LYS A 45 36.29 -85.14 24.28
C LYS A 45 36.94 -83.90 23.67
N ALA A 46 38.24 -83.97 23.36
CA ALA A 46 38.95 -82.86 22.72
C ALA A 46 38.37 -82.52 21.35
N LEU A 47 38.04 -83.53 20.54
CA LEU A 47 37.40 -83.35 19.23
C LEU A 47 36.01 -82.72 19.35
N SER A 48 35.20 -83.21 20.31
CA SER A 48 33.86 -82.67 20.56
C SER A 48 33.91 -81.22 21.04
N TYR A 49 34.88 -80.88 21.90
CA TYR A 49 35.09 -79.52 22.37
C TYR A 49 35.57 -78.59 21.25
N ALA A 50 36.47 -79.06 20.39
CA ALA A 50 36.92 -78.31 19.23
C ALA A 50 35.77 -78.04 18.25
N ASP A 51 34.91 -79.03 17.98
CA ASP A 51 33.72 -78.88 17.12
C ASP A 51 32.70 -77.89 17.72
N TYR A 52 32.41 -77.99 19.01
CA TYR A 52 31.57 -77.02 19.72
C TYR A 52 32.12 -75.61 19.63
N LYS A 53 33.42 -75.41 19.93
CA LYS A 53 34.06 -74.09 19.84
C LYS A 53 34.02 -73.55 18.42
N ALA A 54 34.32 -74.37 17.41
CA ALA A 54 34.30 -73.94 16.01
C ALA A 54 32.89 -73.50 15.55
N LYS A 55 31.86 -74.29 15.84
CA LYS A 55 30.46 -73.97 15.50
C LYS A 55 29.96 -72.72 16.22
N THR A 56 30.28 -72.62 17.51
CA THR A 56 29.87 -71.47 18.33
C THR A 56 30.56 -70.19 17.86
N LEU A 57 31.87 -70.24 17.58
CA LEU A 57 32.62 -69.08 17.09
C LEU A 57 32.11 -68.62 15.72
N SER A 58 31.84 -69.56 14.80
CA SER A 58 31.29 -69.23 13.48
C SER A 58 29.92 -68.56 13.56
N SER A 59 29.04 -69.05 14.45
CA SER A 59 27.73 -68.43 14.68
C SER A 59 27.86 -67.02 15.25
N LEU A 60 28.76 -66.81 16.21
CA LEU A 60 28.98 -65.50 16.83
C LEU A 60 29.52 -64.48 15.84
N LEU A 61 30.53 -64.86 15.05
CA LEU A 61 31.08 -64.01 13.99
C LEU A 61 29.99 -63.60 12.98
N SER A 62 29.11 -64.53 12.61
CA SER A 62 28.00 -64.24 11.69
C SER A 62 26.99 -63.27 12.31
N MET A 63 26.61 -63.46 13.58
CA MET A 63 25.69 -62.57 14.28
C MET A 63 26.29 -61.18 14.50
N ALA A 64 27.57 -61.10 14.88
CA ALA A 64 28.27 -59.84 15.05
C ALA A 64 28.38 -59.06 13.74
N THR A 65 28.65 -59.77 12.63
CA THR A 65 28.68 -59.19 11.28
C THR A 65 27.32 -58.60 10.90
N GLU A 66 26.24 -59.36 11.07
CA GLU A 66 24.88 -58.91 10.72
C GLU A 66 24.43 -57.72 11.59
N ALA A 67 24.70 -57.78 12.89
CA ALA A 67 24.39 -56.69 13.81
C ALA A 67 25.17 -55.42 13.47
N ALA A 68 26.48 -55.52 13.18
CA ALA A 68 27.31 -54.39 12.78
C ALA A 68 26.81 -53.73 11.49
N LEU A 69 26.39 -54.54 10.50
CA LEU A 69 25.78 -54.06 9.26
C LEU A 69 24.45 -53.32 9.52
N ARG A 70 23.54 -53.91 10.31
CA ARG A 70 22.24 -53.29 10.61
C ARG A 70 22.37 -51.96 11.36
N VAL A 71 23.26 -51.91 12.36
CA VAL A 71 23.54 -50.66 13.09
C VAL A 71 24.12 -49.61 12.15
N GLY A 72 24.99 -50.01 11.22
CA GLY A 72 25.55 -49.09 10.24
C GLY A 72 24.50 -48.49 9.30
N LEU A 73 23.62 -49.32 8.77
CA LEU A 73 22.52 -48.88 7.90
C LEU A 73 21.56 -47.92 8.63
N ALA A 74 21.18 -48.25 9.86
CA ALA A 74 20.30 -47.41 10.67
C ALA A 74 20.92 -46.03 10.93
N TYR A 75 22.21 -45.98 11.26
CA TYR A 75 22.93 -44.72 11.49
C TYR A 75 23.03 -43.87 10.22
N GLU A 76 23.37 -44.48 9.08
CA GLU A 76 23.44 -43.75 7.80
C GLU A 76 22.08 -43.21 7.36
N GLN A 77 21.02 -43.98 7.59
CA GLN A 77 19.66 -43.54 7.32
C GLN A 77 19.24 -42.39 8.23
N GLU A 78 19.53 -42.46 9.52
CA GLU A 78 19.29 -41.36 10.47
C GLU A 78 20.02 -40.09 10.02
N VAL A 79 21.32 -40.15 9.76
CA VAL A 79 22.10 -38.98 9.30
C VAL A 79 21.51 -38.40 8.00
N SER A 80 21.10 -39.25 7.06
CA SER A 80 20.47 -38.80 5.81
C SER A 80 19.14 -38.09 6.05
N GLU A 81 18.29 -38.63 6.93
CA GLU A 81 17.00 -38.02 7.29
C GLU A 81 17.18 -36.70 8.05
N THR A 82 18.14 -36.62 8.97
CA THR A 82 18.45 -35.38 9.70
C THR A 82 18.92 -34.29 8.74
N THR A 83 19.84 -34.64 7.82
CA THR A 83 20.34 -33.69 6.81
C THR A 83 19.21 -33.18 5.89
N LYS A 84 18.28 -34.06 5.49
CA LYS A 84 17.11 -33.67 4.69
C LYS A 84 16.18 -32.74 5.48
N ARG A 85 15.90 -33.05 6.74
CA ARG A 85 15.08 -32.20 7.62
C ARG A 85 15.68 -30.82 7.81
N GLU A 86 16.99 -30.75 8.07
CA GLU A 86 17.70 -29.48 8.24
C GLU A 86 17.63 -28.62 6.97
N ALA A 87 17.79 -29.24 5.79
CA ALA A 87 17.64 -28.56 4.51
C ALA A 87 16.20 -28.04 4.29
N GLU A 88 15.18 -28.85 4.60
CA GLU A 88 13.77 -28.45 4.50
C GLU A 88 13.42 -27.29 5.45
N VAL A 89 13.92 -27.33 6.69
CA VAL A 89 13.74 -26.25 7.66
C VAL A 89 14.37 -24.95 7.16
N SER A 90 15.61 -25.02 6.65
CA SER A 90 16.32 -23.86 6.11
C SER A 90 15.56 -23.21 4.94
N ILE A 91 15.05 -24.01 3.99
CA ILE A 91 14.21 -23.54 2.88
C ILE A 91 12.91 -22.89 3.41
N MET A 92 12.30 -23.47 4.44
CA MET A 92 11.07 -22.93 5.03
C MET A 92 11.33 -21.59 5.72
N GLU A 93 12.44 -21.44 6.44
CA GLU A 93 12.87 -20.19 7.06
C GLU A 93 13.12 -19.09 6.03
N GLU A 94 13.81 -19.41 4.93
CA GLU A 94 14.03 -18.47 3.82
C GLU A 94 12.71 -18.00 3.19
N ASN A 95 11.78 -18.94 2.94
CA ASN A 95 10.46 -18.62 2.41
C ASN A 95 9.64 -17.73 3.35
N VAL A 96 9.69 -17.98 4.67
CA VAL A 96 9.04 -17.12 5.67
C VAL A 96 9.66 -15.71 5.66
N LEU A 97 10.99 -15.61 5.56
CA LEU A 97 11.67 -14.32 5.48
C LEU A 97 11.26 -13.54 4.23
N LYS A 98 11.20 -14.21 3.07
CA LYS A 98 10.75 -13.61 1.82
C LYS A 98 9.32 -13.10 1.91
N LEU A 99 8.40 -13.87 2.48
CA LEU A 99 7.01 -13.44 2.70
C LEU A 99 6.91 -12.23 3.63
N LYS A 100 7.73 -12.16 4.68
CA LYS A 100 7.80 -10.96 5.56
C LYS A 100 8.30 -9.73 4.82
N ILE A 101 9.31 -9.89 3.95
CA ILE A 101 9.82 -8.80 3.11
C ILE A 101 8.74 -8.32 2.14
N ASP A 102 8.07 -9.24 1.44
CA ASP A 102 6.99 -8.91 0.50
C ASP A 102 5.81 -8.20 1.19
N GLN A 103 5.46 -8.63 2.41
CA GLN A 103 4.46 -7.96 3.24
C GLN A 103 4.87 -6.52 3.59
N ASN A 104 6.12 -6.30 4.03
CA ASN A 104 6.62 -4.98 4.37
C ASN A 104 6.68 -4.05 3.14
N ILE A 105 7.12 -4.56 1.99
CA ILE A 105 7.09 -3.82 0.72
C ILE A 105 5.63 -3.43 0.39
N GLY A 106 4.69 -4.37 0.51
CA GLY A 106 3.26 -4.08 0.30
C GLY A 106 2.71 -2.97 1.20
N LEU A 107 3.04 -3.02 2.50
CA LEU A 107 2.64 -1.98 3.46
C LEU A 107 3.27 -0.61 3.14
N ASN A 108 4.54 -0.58 2.76
CA ASN A 108 5.22 0.66 2.40
C ASN A 108 4.64 1.28 1.12
N THR A 109 4.38 0.47 0.09
CA THR A 109 3.72 0.94 -1.14
C THR A 109 2.33 1.52 -0.86
N LEU A 110 1.56 0.88 0.05
CA LEU A 110 0.27 1.41 0.47
C LEU A 110 0.41 2.77 1.18
N ASN A 111 1.36 2.91 2.10
CA ASN A 111 1.58 4.17 2.80
C ASN A 111 2.00 5.29 1.83
N LEU A 112 2.81 4.96 0.83
CA LEU A 112 3.18 5.90 -0.25
C LEU A 112 1.94 6.34 -1.04
N GLY A 113 1.06 5.41 -1.43
CA GLY A 113 -0.20 5.72 -2.12
C GLY A 113 -1.11 6.63 -1.30
N LYS A 114 -1.23 6.39 0.02
CA LYS A 114 -1.97 7.28 0.93
C LYS A 114 -1.36 8.68 1.01
N GLN A 115 -0.04 8.78 1.08
CA GLN A 115 0.65 10.09 1.09
C GLN A 115 0.48 10.83 -0.24
N GLN A 116 0.52 10.14 -1.38
CA GLN A 116 0.25 10.73 -2.68
C GLN A 116 -1.17 11.29 -2.76
N ALA A 117 -2.18 10.53 -2.31
CA ALA A 117 -3.56 10.98 -2.26
C ALA A 117 -3.75 12.23 -1.37
N ILE A 118 -3.09 12.28 -0.20
CA ILE A 118 -3.10 13.46 0.67
C ILE A 118 -2.48 14.67 -0.02
N ASN A 119 -1.33 14.51 -0.68
CA ASN A 119 -0.67 15.59 -1.41
C ASN A 119 -1.52 16.12 -2.57
N GLU A 120 -2.23 15.24 -3.27
CA GLU A 120 -3.15 15.64 -4.35
C GLU A 120 -4.37 16.39 -3.80
N ALA A 121 -4.93 15.96 -2.67
CA ALA A 121 -6.00 16.68 -1.99
C ALA A 121 -5.55 18.08 -1.53
N LEU A 122 -4.35 18.21 -0.96
CA LEU A 122 -3.77 19.51 -0.58
C LEU A 122 -3.59 20.42 -1.81
N ARG A 123 -3.06 19.87 -2.91
CA ARG A 123 -2.90 20.63 -4.17
C ARG A 123 -4.24 21.13 -4.72
N LYS A 124 -5.30 20.30 -4.65
CA LYS A 124 -6.66 20.71 -5.06
C LYS A 124 -7.19 21.83 -4.16
N ALA A 125 -7.00 21.74 -2.84
CA ALA A 125 -7.38 22.78 -1.89
C ALA A 125 -6.63 24.11 -2.12
N ASP A 126 -5.34 24.05 -2.46
CA ASP A 126 -4.54 25.25 -2.79
C ASP A 126 -5.05 25.95 -4.06
N ILE A 127 -5.45 25.18 -5.08
CA ILE A 127 -6.07 25.72 -6.30
C ILE A 127 -7.39 26.39 -5.95
N GLN A 128 -8.22 25.76 -5.11
CA GLN A 128 -9.50 26.31 -4.66
C GLN A 128 -9.32 27.64 -3.92
N ALA A 129 -8.43 27.68 -2.93
CA ALA A 129 -8.13 28.90 -2.19
C ALA A 129 -7.62 30.02 -3.12
N SER A 130 -6.81 29.67 -4.12
CA SER A 130 -6.30 30.63 -5.11
C SER A 130 -7.40 31.22 -5.99
N ILE A 131 -8.42 30.43 -6.35
CA ILE A 131 -9.58 30.90 -7.11
C ILE A 131 -10.40 31.88 -6.25
N GLU A 132 -10.74 31.52 -5.02
CA GLU A 132 -11.50 32.39 -4.11
C GLU A 132 -10.80 33.72 -3.83
N ILE A 133 -9.46 33.70 -3.68
CA ILE A 133 -8.68 34.93 -3.50
C ILE A 133 -8.82 35.83 -4.74
N LYS A 134 -8.72 35.26 -5.94
CA LYS A 134 -8.87 36.03 -7.19
C LYS A 134 -10.29 36.58 -7.35
N GLU A 135 -11.32 35.82 -7.00
CA GLU A 135 -12.70 36.29 -7.00
C GLU A 135 -12.91 37.46 -6.04
N LYS A 136 -12.37 37.36 -4.82
CA LYS A 136 -12.42 38.46 -3.83
C LYS A 136 -11.67 39.70 -4.31
N GLN A 137 -10.52 39.53 -4.96
CA GLN A 137 -9.77 40.64 -5.56
C GLN A 137 -10.56 41.32 -6.69
N LEU A 138 -11.19 40.53 -7.58
CA LEU A 138 -12.06 41.03 -8.64
C LEU A 138 -13.27 41.80 -8.08
N LEU A 139 -13.94 41.24 -7.07
CA LEU A 139 -15.07 41.88 -6.40
C LEU A 139 -14.65 43.18 -5.71
N GLY A 140 -13.47 43.21 -5.06
CA GLY A 140 -12.90 44.43 -4.49
C GLY A 140 -12.65 45.52 -5.54
N ALA A 141 -12.10 45.15 -6.70
CA ALA A 141 -11.89 46.08 -7.82
C ALA A 141 -13.22 46.59 -8.39
N HIS A 142 -14.24 45.73 -8.50
CA HIS A 142 -15.58 46.10 -8.95
C HIS A 142 -16.23 47.14 -8.02
N ILE A 143 -16.19 46.89 -6.70
CA ILE A 143 -16.71 47.83 -5.69
C ILE A 143 -15.96 49.17 -5.74
N ALA A 144 -14.64 49.14 -5.87
CA ALA A 144 -13.83 50.36 -5.97
C ALA A 144 -14.22 51.20 -7.19
N ASN A 145 -14.44 50.58 -8.35
CA ASN A 145 -14.87 51.26 -9.57
C ASN A 145 -16.28 51.86 -9.46
N ILE A 146 -17.24 51.15 -8.83
CA ILE A 146 -18.57 51.69 -8.54
C ILE A 146 -18.45 52.93 -7.64
N SER A 147 -17.71 52.80 -6.54
CA SER A 147 -17.51 53.91 -5.59
C SER A 147 -16.86 55.13 -6.26
N GLU A 148 -15.91 54.92 -7.17
CA GLU A 148 -15.27 56.00 -7.91
C GLU A 148 -16.23 56.68 -8.89
N ASN A 149 -17.07 55.91 -9.60
CA ASN A 149 -18.13 56.47 -10.44
C ASN A 149 -19.15 57.30 -9.63
N GLU A 150 -19.54 56.83 -8.43
CA GLU A 150 -20.41 57.59 -7.53
C GLU A 150 -19.75 58.88 -7.04
N LYS A 151 -18.48 58.83 -6.62
CA LYS A 151 -17.73 60.03 -6.20
C LYS A 151 -17.67 61.06 -7.33
N ARG A 152 -17.38 60.63 -8.56
CA ARG A 152 -17.36 61.52 -9.74
C ARG A 152 -18.71 62.19 -9.98
N LYS A 153 -19.80 61.41 -9.93
CA LYS A 153 -21.17 61.94 -10.06
C LYS A 153 -21.49 62.99 -9.00
N VAL A 154 -21.14 62.72 -7.74
CA VAL A 154 -21.36 63.66 -6.62
C VAL A 154 -20.55 64.94 -6.81
N LEU A 155 -19.27 64.84 -7.18
CA LEU A 155 -18.42 66.00 -7.41
C LEU A 155 -18.92 66.88 -8.56
N ILE A 156 -19.35 66.27 -9.66
CA ILE A 156 -19.90 66.99 -10.83
C ILE A 156 -21.21 67.68 -10.47
N LYS A 157 -22.12 66.96 -9.80
CA LYS A 157 -23.37 67.55 -9.33
C LYS A 157 -23.10 68.73 -8.40
N SER A 158 -22.20 68.57 -7.43
CA SER A 158 -21.80 69.63 -6.51
C SER A 158 -21.19 70.84 -7.24
N ALA A 159 -20.34 70.62 -8.25
CA ALA A 159 -19.77 71.70 -9.06
C ALA A 159 -20.86 72.46 -9.85
N ASN A 160 -21.80 71.74 -10.45
CA ASN A 160 -22.94 72.32 -11.17
C ASN A 160 -23.87 73.11 -10.22
N ASP A 161 -24.23 72.53 -9.07
CA ASP A 161 -25.05 73.18 -8.05
C ASP A 161 -24.38 74.46 -7.52
N ASN A 162 -23.06 74.41 -7.26
CA ASN A 162 -22.28 75.59 -6.84
C ASN A 162 -22.25 76.69 -7.91
N ALA A 163 -22.16 76.33 -9.19
CA ALA A 163 -22.23 77.30 -10.28
C ALA A 163 -23.60 78.01 -10.32
N ILE A 164 -24.69 77.26 -10.13
CA ILE A 164 -26.05 77.81 -10.06
C ILE A 164 -26.22 78.72 -8.84
N ILE A 165 -25.73 78.30 -7.66
CA ILE A 165 -25.77 79.11 -6.43
C ILE A 165 -25.02 80.42 -6.65
N LYS A 166 -23.78 80.38 -7.17
CA LYS A 166 -22.99 81.59 -7.44
C LYS A 166 -23.66 82.50 -8.46
N LYS A 167 -24.29 81.95 -9.50
CA LYS A 167 -25.10 82.74 -10.44
C LYS A 167 -26.23 83.48 -9.71
N GLY A 168 -26.94 82.80 -8.81
CA GLY A 168 -27.96 83.42 -7.97
C GLY A 168 -27.42 84.52 -7.05
N GLU A 169 -26.28 84.28 -6.40
CA GLU A 169 -25.60 85.27 -5.56
C GLU A 169 -25.17 86.51 -6.34
N HIS A 170 -24.55 86.33 -7.52
CA HIS A 170 -24.14 87.43 -8.39
C HIS A 170 -25.34 88.21 -8.92
N LEU A 171 -26.44 87.54 -9.27
CA LEU A 171 -27.67 88.21 -9.70
C LEU A 171 -28.28 89.04 -8.57
N ASN A 172 -28.33 88.51 -7.35
CA ASN A 172 -28.82 89.23 -6.17
C ASN A 172 -27.95 90.46 -5.88
N ASN A 173 -26.63 90.31 -5.92
CA ASN A 173 -25.70 91.44 -5.74
C ASN A 173 -25.85 92.48 -6.84
N TYR A 174 -25.99 92.06 -8.10
CA TYR A 174 -26.26 92.96 -9.22
C TYR A 174 -27.56 93.75 -9.01
N MET A 175 -28.65 93.09 -8.59
CA MET A 175 -29.92 93.75 -8.29
C MET A 175 -29.82 94.75 -7.12
N LYS A 176 -29.03 94.44 -6.08
CA LYS A 176 -28.79 95.37 -4.97
C LYS A 176 -28.03 96.63 -5.40
N VAL A 177 -26.99 96.48 -6.24
CA VAL A 177 -26.26 97.64 -6.78
C VAL A 177 -27.21 98.54 -7.60
N LEU A 178 -28.13 97.94 -8.37
CA LEU A 178 -29.15 98.68 -9.10
C LEU A 178 -30.18 99.37 -8.21
N SER A 179 -30.45 98.86 -7.00
CA SER A 179 -31.43 99.44 -6.08
C SER A 179 -30.86 100.55 -5.18
N ASP A 180 -29.59 100.45 -4.79
CA ASP A 180 -28.99 101.28 -3.74
C ASP A 180 -28.32 102.56 -4.29
N ASP A 181 -27.94 102.60 -5.57
CA ASP A 181 -27.23 103.73 -6.16
C ASP A 181 -28.17 104.65 -6.97
N ALA A 182 -28.81 105.59 -6.27
CA ALA A 182 -29.67 106.63 -6.88
C ALA A 182 -28.91 107.58 -7.84
N SER A 183 -27.57 107.53 -7.84
CA SER A 183 -26.69 108.34 -8.69
C SER A 183 -26.04 107.57 -9.85
N PHE A 184 -26.31 106.26 -9.98
CA PHE A 184 -25.77 105.46 -11.08
C PHE A 184 -26.38 105.91 -12.41
N THR A 185 -25.67 106.78 -13.12
CA THR A 185 -26.08 107.33 -14.40
C THR A 185 -25.60 106.41 -15.53
N LEU A 186 -26.56 105.66 -16.06
CA LEU A 186 -26.53 104.68 -17.15
C LEU A 186 -26.02 105.25 -18.50
N ASN A 187 -24.80 105.78 -18.58
CA ASN A 187 -24.23 106.22 -19.88
C ASN A 187 -23.64 105.07 -20.71
N SER A 188 -23.85 103.81 -20.31
CA SER A 188 -23.34 102.65 -21.04
C SER A 188 -24.30 101.47 -20.93
N ALA A 189 -25.43 101.54 -21.64
CA ALA A 189 -26.39 100.44 -21.77
C ALA A 189 -25.69 99.09 -22.09
N GLY A 190 -24.62 99.13 -22.89
CA GLY A 190 -23.82 97.94 -23.20
C GLY A 190 -23.08 97.31 -22.01
N ILE A 191 -22.81 98.04 -20.92
CA ILE A 191 -22.20 97.45 -19.72
C ILE A 191 -23.24 96.63 -18.94
N HIS A 192 -24.48 97.09 -18.84
CA HIS A 192 -25.55 96.33 -18.17
C HIS A 192 -25.87 95.04 -18.90
N GLU A 193 -25.99 95.12 -20.23
CA GLU A 193 -26.21 93.93 -21.06
C GLU A 193 -25.05 92.95 -20.89
N LYS A 194 -23.80 93.42 -20.94
CA LYS A 194 -22.62 92.57 -20.79
C LYS A 194 -22.49 91.93 -19.41
N VAL A 195 -22.77 92.67 -18.32
CA VAL A 195 -22.73 92.11 -16.96
C VAL A 195 -23.85 91.08 -16.78
N LYS A 196 -25.06 91.37 -17.26
CA LYS A 196 -26.19 90.45 -17.21
C LYS A 196 -25.92 89.18 -18.03
N GLU A 197 -25.39 89.32 -19.25
CA GLU A 197 -24.98 88.20 -20.09
C GLU A 197 -23.94 87.33 -19.39
N ASN A 198 -22.86 87.94 -18.87
CA ASN A 198 -21.82 87.21 -18.14
C ASN A 198 -22.38 86.44 -16.92
N ILE A 199 -23.29 87.03 -16.13
CA ILE A 199 -23.94 86.34 -15.00
C ILE A 199 -24.82 85.19 -15.50
N LEU A 200 -25.56 85.40 -16.59
CA LEU A 200 -26.42 84.37 -17.16
C LEU A 200 -25.63 83.20 -17.78
N GLU A 201 -24.41 83.45 -18.24
CA GLU A 201 -23.50 82.43 -18.76
C GLU A 201 -22.89 81.50 -17.68
N ILE A 202 -22.86 81.92 -16.41
CA ILE A 202 -22.38 81.06 -15.31
C ILE A 202 -23.26 79.80 -15.23
N GLY A 203 -22.63 78.64 -15.33
CA GLY A 203 -23.31 77.34 -15.25
C GLY A 203 -24.18 77.00 -16.47
N LYS A 204 -24.05 77.73 -17.59
CA LYS A 204 -24.79 77.44 -18.83
C LYS A 204 -24.39 76.11 -19.46
N ASN A 205 -23.13 75.71 -19.30
CA ASN A 205 -22.63 74.41 -19.73
C ASN A 205 -22.55 73.50 -18.51
N THR A 206 -23.44 72.52 -18.44
CA THR A 206 -23.43 71.49 -17.40
C THR A 206 -22.18 70.62 -17.58
N LEU A 207 -21.43 70.41 -16.49
CA LEU A 207 -20.36 69.41 -16.50
C LEU A 207 -20.98 68.01 -16.55
N GLU A 208 -20.45 67.15 -17.41
CA GLU A 208 -20.81 65.74 -17.51
C GLU A 208 -19.54 64.87 -17.42
N CYS A 209 -19.69 63.62 -16.97
CA CYS A 209 -18.64 62.63 -17.13
C CYS A 209 -19.20 61.30 -17.60
N ASP A 210 -18.40 60.62 -18.43
CA ASP A 210 -18.62 59.23 -18.76
C ASP A 210 -18.39 58.36 -17.53
N ASN A 211 -19.23 57.33 -17.38
CA ASN A 211 -18.96 56.29 -16.39
C ASN A 211 -17.73 55.50 -16.83
N ILE A 212 -16.87 55.13 -15.88
CA ILE A 212 -15.85 54.11 -16.12
C ILE A 212 -16.59 52.82 -16.45
N THR A 213 -16.31 52.23 -17.62
CA THR A 213 -16.86 50.93 -18.02
C THR A 213 -16.44 49.86 -17.03
N ILE A 214 -17.41 49.25 -16.36
CA ILE A 214 -17.18 48.18 -15.40
C ILE A 214 -17.54 46.86 -16.10
N PRO A 215 -16.60 45.92 -16.28
CA PRO A 215 -16.94 44.58 -16.76
C PRO A 215 -17.97 43.93 -15.83
N GLU A 216 -18.96 43.25 -16.40
CA GLU A 216 -19.89 42.43 -15.62
C GLU A 216 -19.11 41.34 -14.88
N PHE A 217 -19.39 41.19 -13.58
CA PHE A 217 -18.87 40.10 -12.79
C PHE A 217 -19.73 38.86 -13.04
N THR A 218 -19.20 37.92 -13.79
CA THR A 218 -19.70 36.55 -13.84
C THR A 218 -18.86 35.70 -12.88
N PRO A 219 -19.46 35.14 -11.82
CA PRO A 219 -18.78 34.15 -10.97
C PRO A 219 -18.26 33.00 -11.84
N LEU A 220 -17.10 32.45 -11.51
CA LEU A 220 -16.63 31.23 -12.14
C LEU A 220 -17.52 30.08 -11.63
N ASP A 221 -18.40 29.57 -12.49
CA ASP A 221 -19.25 28.42 -12.18
C ASP A 221 -18.40 27.14 -12.22
N ILE A 222 -17.70 26.87 -11.11
CA ILE A 222 -16.92 25.66 -10.91
C ILE A 222 -17.74 24.76 -9.99
N ASN A 223 -18.16 23.61 -10.51
CA ASN A 223 -18.88 22.61 -9.73
C ASN A 223 -17.92 21.92 -8.74
N LEU A 224 -17.89 22.42 -7.50
CA LEU A 224 -17.00 21.97 -6.43
C LEU A 224 -17.36 20.58 -5.89
N ASP A 225 -18.64 20.22 -5.94
CA ASP A 225 -19.14 18.92 -5.48
C ASP A 225 -18.60 17.76 -6.34
N ALA A 226 -18.33 18.01 -7.62
CA ALA A 226 -17.68 17.03 -8.49
C ALA A 226 -16.23 16.73 -8.07
N ILE A 227 -15.54 17.69 -7.47
CA ILE A 227 -14.11 17.59 -7.12
C ILE A 227 -13.92 16.92 -5.75
N GLU A 228 -14.80 17.18 -4.77
CA GLU A 228 -14.76 16.53 -3.45
C GLU A 228 -15.15 15.05 -3.52
N ASN A 229 -16.12 14.69 -4.37
CA ASN A 229 -16.55 13.30 -4.51
C ASN A 229 -15.49 12.39 -5.15
N GLU A 230 -14.65 12.92 -6.06
CA GLU A 230 -13.50 12.18 -6.62
C GLU A 230 -12.32 12.05 -5.64
N ALA A 231 -12.25 12.88 -4.58
CA ALA A 231 -11.12 12.92 -3.65
C ALA A 231 -11.24 11.97 -2.44
N SER A 232 -12.42 11.40 -2.20
CA SER A 232 -12.77 10.82 -0.88
C SER A 232 -12.60 9.30 -0.73
N THR A 233 -12.26 8.55 -1.78
CA THR A 233 -11.98 7.12 -1.63
C THR A 233 -10.62 6.77 -2.22
N PRO A 234 -9.59 6.48 -1.40
CA PRO A 234 -8.41 5.80 -1.92
C PRO A 234 -8.91 4.55 -2.65
N GLU A 235 -8.59 4.43 -3.93
CA GLU A 235 -8.98 3.26 -4.69
C GLU A 235 -8.52 2.01 -3.93
N PRO A 236 -9.41 1.04 -3.70
CA PRO A 236 -9.07 -0.15 -2.94
C PRO A 236 -7.98 -0.92 -3.69
N VAL A 237 -6.96 -1.33 -2.95
CA VAL A 237 -5.82 -2.06 -3.51
C VAL A 237 -6.03 -3.56 -3.26
N PHE A 238 -5.80 -4.33 -4.31
CA PHE A 238 -5.89 -5.79 -4.30
C PHE A 238 -4.57 -6.42 -4.69
N ARG A 239 -4.20 -7.52 -4.02
CA ARG A 239 -3.07 -8.35 -4.43
C ARG A 239 -3.34 -9.81 -4.16
N ILE A 240 -3.15 -10.65 -5.17
CA ILE A 240 -3.17 -12.11 -5.00
C ILE A 240 -1.77 -12.54 -4.55
N ILE A 241 -1.73 -13.28 -3.45
CA ILE A 241 -0.51 -13.85 -2.86
C ILE A 241 -0.60 -15.36 -2.98
N VAL A 242 0.41 -15.94 -3.61
CA VAL A 242 0.50 -17.37 -3.90
C VAL A 242 1.97 -17.80 -3.89
N GLN A 243 2.21 -19.06 -3.52
CA GLN A 243 3.54 -19.67 -3.61
C GLN A 243 4.01 -19.71 -5.07
N LEU A 244 5.28 -19.38 -5.33
CA LEU A 244 5.82 -19.25 -6.70
C LEU A 244 6.23 -20.60 -7.32
N ASP A 245 6.65 -21.56 -6.51
CA ASP A 245 6.97 -22.93 -6.95
C ASP A 245 5.82 -23.86 -6.58
N ILE A 246 4.91 -24.06 -7.53
CA ILE A 246 3.72 -24.89 -7.38
C ILE A 246 3.94 -26.15 -8.21
N ARG A 247 3.86 -27.33 -7.58
CA ARG A 247 3.84 -28.60 -8.31
C ARG A 247 2.42 -29.02 -8.64
N LYS A 248 2.24 -29.74 -9.74
CA LYS A 248 0.98 -30.42 -10.05
C LYS A 248 0.52 -31.27 -8.85
N ASP A 249 -0.78 -31.23 -8.57
CA ASP A 249 -1.45 -31.96 -7.48
C ASP A 249 -1.00 -31.55 -6.05
N GLU A 250 -0.13 -30.54 -5.92
CA GLU A 250 0.26 -29.97 -4.62
C GLU A 250 -0.81 -29.00 -4.11
N LEU A 251 -1.19 -29.17 -2.85
CA LEU A 251 -2.17 -28.30 -2.20
C LEU A 251 -1.53 -26.95 -1.81
N VAL A 252 -1.79 -25.90 -2.58
CA VAL A 252 -1.24 -24.56 -2.32
C VAL A 252 -2.25 -23.64 -1.68
N SER A 253 -1.77 -22.77 -0.78
CA SER A 253 -2.60 -21.72 -0.19
C SER A 253 -2.56 -20.47 -1.06
N ILE A 254 -3.73 -19.96 -1.42
CA ILE A 254 -3.90 -18.74 -2.22
C ILE A 254 -4.68 -17.74 -1.36
N TYR A 255 -4.26 -16.48 -1.38
CA TYR A 255 -4.83 -15.42 -0.54
C TYR A 255 -5.01 -14.13 -1.34
N CYS A 256 -6.15 -13.45 -1.18
CA CYS A 256 -6.35 -12.11 -1.69
C CYS A 256 -6.24 -11.10 -0.55
N MET A 257 -5.24 -10.22 -0.64
CA MET A 257 -5.14 -9.06 0.23
C MET A 257 -6.02 -7.95 -0.35
N SER A 258 -6.94 -7.43 0.46
CA SER A 258 -7.76 -6.26 0.13
C SER A 258 -7.58 -5.20 1.21
N VAL A 259 -7.32 -3.96 0.82
CA VAL A 259 -7.17 -2.83 1.75
C VAL A 259 -8.04 -1.67 1.30
N GLY A 260 -8.68 -0.98 2.25
CA GLY A 260 -9.59 0.14 1.97
C GLY A 260 -11.05 -0.27 1.76
N LEU A 261 -11.40 -1.52 2.04
CA LEU A 261 -12.78 -2.02 2.03
C LEU A 261 -13.25 -2.39 3.43
N THR A 262 -14.53 -2.20 3.70
CA THR A 262 -15.19 -2.61 4.93
C THR A 262 -16.00 -3.86 4.64
N GLN A 263 -15.61 -5.01 5.20
CA GLN A 263 -16.28 -6.31 5.01
C GLN A 263 -16.42 -6.78 3.54
N PRO A 264 -15.32 -6.85 2.77
CA PRO A 264 -15.38 -7.39 1.41
C PRO A 264 -15.74 -8.88 1.41
N THR A 265 -16.49 -9.30 0.40
CA THR A 265 -16.69 -10.72 0.04
C THR A 265 -15.79 -11.09 -1.13
N PHE A 266 -15.39 -12.36 -1.18
CA PHE A 266 -14.45 -12.86 -2.18
C PHE A 266 -15.07 -14.05 -2.90
N GLU A 267 -14.93 -14.09 -4.22
CA GLU A 267 -15.27 -15.24 -5.03
C GLU A 267 -14.09 -15.58 -5.94
N TRP A 268 -13.63 -16.82 -5.91
CA TRP A 268 -12.56 -17.31 -6.76
C TRP A 268 -13.13 -18.24 -7.80
N ASN A 269 -12.62 -18.15 -9.03
CA ASN A 269 -12.86 -19.15 -10.06
C ASN A 269 -11.51 -19.70 -10.53
N ILE A 270 -11.23 -20.96 -10.16
CA ILE A 270 -9.97 -21.64 -10.49
C ILE A 270 -10.30 -23.03 -11.02
N GLU A 271 -9.95 -23.31 -12.27
CA GLU A 271 -10.22 -24.60 -12.95
C GLU A 271 -11.69 -25.06 -12.81
N SER A 272 -12.64 -24.12 -12.95
CA SER A 272 -14.09 -24.35 -12.80
C SER A 272 -14.55 -24.68 -11.37
N GLN A 273 -13.70 -24.52 -10.37
CA GLN A 273 -14.06 -24.59 -8.96
C GLN A 273 -14.27 -23.19 -8.38
N ILE A 274 -15.34 -23.05 -7.59
CA ILE A 274 -15.74 -21.79 -6.96
C ILE A 274 -15.42 -21.81 -5.47
N TYR A 275 -14.81 -20.74 -4.97
CA TYR A 275 -14.52 -20.56 -3.55
C TYR A 275 -14.98 -19.20 -3.07
N SER A 276 -15.45 -19.09 -1.82
CA SER A 276 -16.08 -17.87 -1.28
C SER A 276 -15.32 -17.21 -0.13
N THR A 277 -14.09 -17.62 0.13
CA THR A 277 -13.28 -17.15 1.28
C THR A 277 -12.08 -16.32 0.83
N GLN A 278 -11.60 -15.42 1.69
CA GLN A 278 -10.42 -14.60 1.41
C GLN A 278 -9.14 -15.42 1.19
N LYS A 279 -9.03 -16.55 1.91
CA LYS A 279 -7.95 -17.53 1.79
C LYS A 279 -8.54 -18.86 1.36
N ILE A 280 -7.92 -19.49 0.37
CA ILE A 280 -8.34 -20.79 -0.15
C ILE A 280 -7.14 -21.74 -0.20
N ARG A 281 -7.43 -23.03 -0.34
CA ARG A 281 -6.44 -24.05 -0.67
C ARG A 281 -6.89 -24.76 -1.94
N HIS A 282 -5.99 -24.88 -2.91
CA HIS A 282 -6.30 -25.47 -4.21
C HIS A 282 -5.13 -26.32 -4.69
N ALA A 283 -5.43 -27.41 -5.40
CA ALA A 283 -4.43 -28.24 -6.06
C ALA A 283 -4.69 -28.22 -7.57
N PHE A 284 -3.68 -27.80 -8.33
CA PHE A 284 -3.81 -27.64 -9.78
C PHE A 284 -3.67 -28.98 -10.50
N SER A 285 -4.63 -29.29 -11.37
CA SER A 285 -4.73 -30.58 -12.05
C SER A 285 -3.80 -30.73 -13.27
N ALA A 286 -3.25 -29.63 -13.77
CA ALA A 286 -2.39 -29.62 -14.95
C ALA A 286 -1.23 -28.63 -14.85
N ILE A 287 -0.11 -29.04 -15.45
CA ILE A 287 1.13 -28.26 -15.56
C ILE A 287 0.94 -27.11 -16.56
N GLY A 288 1.66 -26.01 -16.35
CA GLY A 288 1.74 -24.88 -17.26
C GLY A 288 1.22 -23.56 -16.67
N LYS A 289 1.00 -22.59 -17.55
CA LYS A 289 0.51 -21.25 -17.19
C LYS A 289 -0.95 -21.34 -16.77
N LYS A 290 -1.28 -20.89 -15.55
CA LYS A 290 -2.64 -20.85 -15.00
C LYS A 290 -3.02 -19.42 -14.62
N GLU A 291 -4.21 -19.01 -15.00
CA GLU A 291 -4.79 -17.73 -14.58
C GLU A 291 -5.69 -17.97 -13.36
N ILE A 292 -5.49 -17.17 -12.32
CA ILE A 292 -6.34 -17.13 -11.14
C ILE A 292 -7.15 -15.85 -11.20
N VAL A 293 -8.47 -15.98 -11.06
CA VAL A 293 -9.38 -14.84 -11.01
C VAL A 293 -10.06 -14.78 -9.65
N CYS A 294 -9.97 -13.63 -8.99
CA CYS A 294 -10.68 -13.32 -7.76
C CYS A 294 -11.59 -12.11 -8.01
N THR A 295 -12.88 -12.31 -7.80
CA THR A 295 -13.88 -11.25 -7.76
C THR A 295 -14.04 -10.81 -6.31
N ILE A 296 -13.87 -9.50 -6.05
CA ILE A 296 -14.06 -8.91 -4.74
C ILE A 296 -15.28 -7.98 -4.78
N THR A 297 -16.24 -8.19 -3.90
CA THR A 297 -17.45 -7.35 -3.82
C THR A 297 -17.48 -6.61 -2.48
N ASN A 298 -17.82 -5.33 -2.52
CA ASN A 298 -18.05 -4.50 -1.33
C ASN A 298 -19.28 -3.61 -1.56
N GLY A 299 -20.40 -3.98 -0.95
CA GLY A 299 -21.70 -3.37 -1.26
C GLY A 299 -22.06 -3.57 -2.74
N ASP A 300 -22.36 -2.48 -3.44
CA ASP A 300 -22.75 -2.50 -4.86
C ASP A 300 -21.54 -2.47 -5.82
N LYS A 301 -20.32 -2.34 -5.31
CA LYS A 301 -19.09 -2.29 -6.12
C LYS A 301 -18.44 -3.66 -6.23
N THR A 302 -18.06 -4.02 -7.45
CA THR A 302 -17.36 -5.27 -7.77
C THR A 302 -16.03 -4.98 -8.44
N TYR A 303 -14.99 -5.64 -7.98
CA TYR A 303 -13.61 -5.54 -8.44
C TYR A 303 -13.13 -6.91 -8.93
N ILE A 304 -12.29 -6.94 -9.95
CA ILE A 304 -11.75 -8.19 -10.51
C ILE A 304 -10.24 -8.11 -10.47
N GLN A 305 -9.62 -9.00 -9.69
CA GLN A 305 -8.17 -9.17 -9.66
C GLN A 305 -7.79 -10.46 -10.38
N LYS A 306 -6.80 -10.37 -11.25
CA LYS A 306 -6.24 -11.50 -11.99
C LYS A 306 -4.76 -11.64 -11.68
N GLU A 307 -4.29 -12.88 -11.59
CA GLU A 307 -2.87 -13.18 -11.43
C GLU A 307 -2.53 -14.40 -12.28
N THR A 308 -1.35 -14.40 -12.87
CA THR A 308 -0.88 -15.55 -13.64
C THR A 308 0.27 -16.24 -12.93
N ILE A 309 0.10 -17.54 -12.70
CA ILE A 309 1.11 -18.41 -12.10
C ILE A 309 1.58 -19.48 -13.09
N TYR A 310 2.69 -20.13 -12.77
CA TYR A 310 3.21 -21.25 -13.53
C TYR A 310 3.29 -22.49 -12.63
N VAL A 311 2.55 -23.52 -13.00
CA VAL A 311 2.54 -24.82 -12.31
C VAL A 311 3.54 -25.74 -13.00
N LYS A 312 4.42 -26.38 -12.22
CA LYS A 312 5.47 -27.31 -12.68
C LYS A 312 5.05 -28.77 -12.53
#